data_AF-A0A519SGU1-F1
#
_entry.id   AF-A0A519SGU1-F1
#
_cell.length_a   1.000
_cell.length_b   1.000
_cell.length_c   1.000
_cell.angle_alpha   90.00
_cell.angle_beta   90.00
_cell.angle_gamma   90.00
#
_symmetry.space_group_name_H-M   'P 1'
#
loop_
_entity.id
_entity.type
_entity.pdbx_description
1 polymer ?
#
loop_
_entity_poly.entity_id
_entity_poly.type
_entity_poly.pdbx_seq_one_letter_code
_entity_poly.pdbx_strand_id
1 'polypeptide(L)'
;MVVLVACRNENKQIKKGDKSVKQIEKKLLSDSNQKATDKANLGVEKQEERSLTTLNEDALNKIYIPLKSGDSSFYLHADIKSDHRIFGYAQPNTNSEKMILFSVFTNEVQNNPFKCKYGAYYEINKGNQNFSLKYNGKKNEFIVAELTDSLNKKRDIYFEKKWIEIE
;
A
#
# COMPACT_ATOMS: atom_id res chain seq x y z
N MET A 1 -1.07 44.78 -26.54
CA MET A 1 -2.46 45.27 -26.38
C MET A 1 -3.39 44.15 -26.82
N VAL A 2 -4.18 43.56 -25.90
CA VAL A 2 -5.08 42.38 -26.11
C VAL A 2 -4.34 41.12 -26.67
N VAL A 3 -4.82 39.87 -26.59
CA VAL A 3 -6.06 39.29 -26.00
C VAL A 3 -5.70 38.12 -25.06
N LEU A 4 -6.38 37.99 -23.92
CA LEU A 4 -6.44 36.73 -23.16
C LEU A 4 -7.61 35.89 -23.69
N VAL A 5 -7.34 34.70 -24.23
CA VAL A 5 -8.39 33.76 -24.65
C VAL A 5 -8.47 32.63 -23.63
N ALA A 6 -9.52 32.66 -22.79
CA ALA A 6 -9.86 31.58 -21.89
C ALA A 6 -10.96 30.70 -22.51
N CYS A 7 -10.71 29.39 -22.62
CA CYS A 7 -11.76 28.43 -22.98
C CYS A 7 -12.60 28.05 -21.75
N ARG A 8 -13.90 27.86 -21.98
CA ARG A 8 -14.95 27.90 -20.96
C ARG A 8 -15.43 26.48 -20.62
N ASN A 9 -15.67 26.23 -19.33
CA ASN A 9 -16.22 24.96 -18.87
C ASN A 9 -17.75 24.91 -19.14
N GLU A 10 -18.25 23.87 -19.80
CA GLU A 10 -19.68 23.67 -20.05
C GLU A 10 -20.24 22.45 -19.31
N ASN A 11 -21.02 22.74 -18.28
CA ASN A 11 -21.77 21.75 -17.51
C ASN A 11 -23.10 21.45 -18.22
N LYS A 12 -23.43 20.18 -18.50
CA LYS A 12 -24.74 19.76 -19.02
C LYS A 12 -25.43 18.76 -18.09
N GLN A 13 -26.62 19.13 -17.60
CA GLN A 13 -27.54 18.25 -16.87
C GLN A 13 -28.93 18.21 -17.51
N ILE A 14 -29.39 17.02 -17.92
CA ILE A 14 -30.79 16.67 -18.21
C ILE A 14 -30.91 15.18 -17.81
N LYS A 15 -31.49 14.76 -16.67
CA LYS A 15 -32.89 14.76 -16.18
C LYS A 15 -33.74 13.52 -16.59
N LYS A 16 -33.90 12.61 -15.62
CA LYS A 16 -35.09 11.79 -15.22
C LYS A 16 -35.89 10.94 -16.25
N GLY A 17 -36.25 9.73 -15.80
CA GLY A 17 -37.36 8.91 -16.32
C GLY A 17 -37.03 7.41 -16.44
N ASP A 18 -37.78 6.39 -15.98
CA ASP A 18 -38.56 6.06 -14.76
C ASP A 18 -39.29 4.72 -15.09
N LYS A 19 -39.11 3.67 -14.26
CA LYS A 19 -39.94 2.43 -14.13
C LYS A 19 -40.11 1.36 -15.25
N SER A 20 -39.45 0.21 -15.00
CA SER A 20 -40.13 -1.06 -14.56
C SER A 20 -40.49 -2.19 -15.57
N VAL A 21 -40.79 -3.37 -14.98
CA VAL A 21 -41.56 -4.55 -15.47
C VAL A 21 -40.82 -5.76 -16.10
N LYS A 22 -40.49 -6.73 -15.22
CA LYS A 22 -40.62 -8.22 -15.39
C LYS A 22 -39.77 -8.96 -16.45
N GLN A 23 -39.69 -10.30 -16.53
CA GLN A 23 -39.72 -11.48 -15.61
C GLN A 23 -39.66 -12.74 -16.55
N ILE A 24 -39.64 -13.98 -15.99
CA ILE A 24 -39.66 -15.31 -16.67
C ILE A 24 -38.22 -15.77 -17.01
N GLU A 25 -37.62 -16.77 -16.34
CA GLU A 25 -37.95 -18.22 -16.18
C GLU A 25 -37.77 -19.04 -17.48
N LYS A 26 -37.41 -20.33 -17.52
CA LYS A 26 -37.28 -21.39 -16.48
C LYS A 26 -36.47 -22.60 -17.03
N LYS A 27 -35.68 -23.28 -16.17
CA LYS A 27 -35.36 -24.75 -16.23
C LYS A 27 -34.61 -25.26 -17.50
N LEU A 28 -34.12 -26.50 -17.60
CA LEU A 28 -34.18 -27.71 -16.74
C LEU A 28 -32.82 -28.47 -16.71
N LEU A 29 -32.76 -29.52 -15.86
CA LEU A 29 -31.80 -30.63 -15.72
C LEU A 29 -31.40 -31.29 -17.08
N SER A 30 -30.40 -32.19 -17.20
CA SER A 30 -29.73 -33.09 -16.22
C SER A 30 -28.20 -33.23 -16.53
N ASP A 31 -27.36 -34.18 -16.08
CA ASP A 31 -27.56 -35.49 -15.40
C ASP A 31 -26.38 -35.92 -14.47
N SER A 32 -26.09 -37.23 -14.40
CA SER A 32 -25.42 -37.97 -13.31
C SER A 32 -24.17 -38.80 -13.71
N ASN A 33 -23.25 -38.97 -12.74
CA ASN A 33 -22.43 -40.18 -12.43
C ASN A 33 -21.66 -40.97 -13.52
N GLN A 34 -20.36 -41.22 -13.27
CA GLN A 34 -19.83 -42.58 -12.97
C GLN A 34 -18.40 -42.57 -12.35
N LYS A 35 -17.78 -43.74 -12.11
CA LYS A 35 -16.80 -44.00 -11.02
C LYS A 35 -15.80 -45.12 -11.37
N ALA A 36 -14.61 -45.12 -10.74
CA ALA A 36 -13.55 -46.17 -10.75
C ALA A 36 -12.80 -46.35 -12.10
N THR A 37 -11.56 -46.85 -12.20
CA THR A 37 -10.39 -47.10 -11.30
C THR A 37 -9.10 -46.82 -12.14
N ASP A 38 -7.81 -47.00 -11.79
CA ASP A 38 -7.11 -48.00 -10.96
C ASP A 38 -5.67 -47.57 -10.54
N LYS A 39 -4.88 -48.48 -9.96
CA LYS A 39 -3.62 -48.20 -9.21
C LYS A 39 -2.34 -48.13 -10.06
N ALA A 40 -1.39 -47.30 -9.60
CA ALA A 40 0.06 -47.52 -9.71
C ALA A 40 0.77 -46.97 -8.45
N ASN A 41 2.01 -47.36 -8.18
CA ASN A 41 2.74 -47.06 -6.94
C ASN A 41 4.26 -46.86 -7.22
N LEU A 42 5.03 -46.49 -6.20
CA LEU A 42 6.44 -46.06 -6.20
C LEU A 42 6.65 -44.59 -6.69
N GLY A 43 7.55 -43.81 -6.10
CA GLY A 43 8.45 -44.15 -4.99
C GLY A 43 9.11 -42.96 -4.29
N VAL A 44 9.75 -43.28 -3.16
CA VAL A 44 10.47 -42.45 -2.18
C VAL A 44 11.35 -41.35 -2.81
N GLU A 45 11.24 -40.12 -2.32
CA GLU A 45 12.43 -39.42 -1.83
C GLU A 45 12.15 -38.47 -0.64
N LYS A 46 13.17 -38.28 0.19
CA LYS A 46 13.10 -37.61 1.49
C LYS A 46 13.79 -36.25 1.39
N GLN A 47 13.02 -35.18 1.20
CA GLN A 47 13.55 -33.82 1.21
C GLN A 47 12.96 -32.98 2.33
N GLU A 48 13.90 -32.50 3.15
CA GLU A 48 13.85 -31.44 4.16
C GLU A 48 12.47 -30.87 4.52
N GLU A 49 12.06 -31.16 5.75
CA GLU A 49 11.07 -30.38 6.51
C GLU A 49 11.62 -28.96 6.72
N ARG A 50 11.51 -28.12 5.69
CA ARG A 50 11.71 -26.67 5.81
C ARG A 50 10.73 -26.18 6.84
N SER A 51 11.24 -25.90 8.04
CA SER A 51 10.46 -25.45 9.17
C SER A 51 9.50 -24.36 8.71
N LEU A 52 8.21 -24.67 8.76
CA LEU A 52 7.14 -23.72 8.50
C LEU A 52 7.17 -22.73 9.65
N THR A 53 7.99 -21.68 9.51
CA THR A 53 8.06 -20.56 10.44
C THR A 53 6.64 -20.09 10.65
N THR A 54 6.15 -20.21 11.89
CA THR A 54 4.74 -20.05 12.23
C THR A 54 4.18 -18.82 11.52
N LEU A 55 3.14 -19.04 10.70
CA LEU A 55 2.43 -17.95 10.02
C LEU A 55 1.71 -17.15 11.09
N ASN A 56 2.43 -16.20 11.70
CA ASN A 56 1.94 -15.33 12.74
C ASN A 56 0.72 -14.57 12.18
N GLU A 57 -0.38 -14.59 12.91
CA GLU A 57 -1.70 -14.22 12.37
C GLU A 57 -1.85 -12.72 12.04
N ASP A 58 -0.86 -11.90 12.44
CA ASP A 58 -0.70 -10.48 12.07
C ASP A 58 0.59 -10.25 11.26
N ALA A 59 0.57 -10.54 9.97
CA ALA A 59 1.62 -10.13 9.05
C ALA A 59 1.51 -8.61 8.77
N LEU A 60 2.25 -7.78 9.51
CA LEU A 60 2.36 -6.35 9.25
C LEU A 60 3.37 -6.07 8.15
N ASN A 61 2.99 -5.34 7.09
CA ASN A 61 3.99 -4.82 6.15
C ASN A 61 4.83 -3.74 6.85
N LYS A 62 6.14 -3.79 6.62
CA LYS A 62 7.12 -2.85 7.17
C LYS A 62 7.91 -2.20 6.05
N ILE A 63 8.46 -1.03 6.36
CA ILE A 63 9.45 -0.38 5.51
C ILE A 63 10.79 -1.06 5.72
N TYR A 64 11.40 -1.53 4.65
CA TYR A 64 12.70 -2.18 4.61
C TYR A 64 13.81 -1.16 4.23
N ILE A 65 14.97 -1.26 4.88
CA ILE A 65 16.15 -0.41 4.65
C ILE A 65 17.43 -1.27 4.63
N PRO A 66 18.05 -1.53 3.46
CA PRO A 66 19.20 -2.42 3.30
C PRO A 66 20.55 -1.73 3.58
N LEU A 67 20.80 -1.33 4.83
CA LEU A 67 22.05 -0.63 5.19
C LEU A 67 23.30 -1.49 4.99
N LYS A 68 23.22 -2.83 5.12
CA LYS A 68 24.30 -3.79 4.82
C LYS A 68 24.85 -3.68 3.39
N SER A 69 24.03 -3.29 2.41
CA SER A 69 24.47 -3.11 1.01
C SER A 69 24.91 -1.67 0.71
N GLY A 70 24.87 -0.78 1.70
CA GLY A 70 25.20 0.64 1.57
C GLY A 70 24.03 1.53 1.11
N ASP A 71 22.83 0.97 0.91
CA ASP A 71 21.67 1.73 0.45
C ASP A 71 20.76 2.15 1.63
N SER A 72 20.62 3.46 1.80
CA SER A 72 19.82 4.11 2.85
C SER A 72 18.38 4.40 2.43
N SER A 73 17.99 4.06 1.19
CA SER A 73 16.66 4.32 0.65
C SER A 73 15.59 3.49 1.36
N PHE A 74 14.40 4.07 1.52
CA PHE A 74 13.25 3.39 2.11
C PHE A 74 12.52 2.56 1.04
N TYR A 75 12.14 1.32 1.39
CA TYR A 75 11.35 0.44 0.53
C TYR A 75 10.11 -0.06 1.26
N LEU A 76 8.95 -0.04 0.59
CA LEU A 76 7.72 -0.63 1.11
C LEU A 76 7.03 -1.37 -0.03
N HIS A 77 6.98 -2.69 0.07
CA HIS A 77 6.14 -3.51 -0.79
C HIS A 77 4.82 -3.78 -0.05
N ALA A 78 3.73 -3.32 -0.64
CA ALA A 78 2.41 -3.38 -0.03
C ALA A 78 1.67 -4.68 -0.43
N ASP A 79 1.80 -5.75 0.37
CA ASP A 79 0.84 -6.86 0.30
C ASP A 79 -0.52 -6.39 0.84
N ILE A 80 -1.57 -6.54 0.03
CA ILE A 80 -2.95 -6.15 0.35
C ILE A 80 -3.54 -7.02 1.49
N LYS A 81 -2.97 -8.21 1.74
CA LYS A 81 -3.36 -9.09 2.87
C LYS A 81 -2.83 -8.60 4.22
N SER A 82 -1.88 -7.68 4.21
CA SER A 82 -1.07 -7.30 5.35
C SER A 82 -1.36 -5.84 5.71
N ASP A 83 -2.17 -5.63 6.75
CA ASP A 83 -2.50 -4.28 7.22
C ASP A 83 -1.21 -3.52 7.58
N HIS A 84 -1.15 -2.28 7.11
CA HIS A 84 -0.14 -1.33 7.51
C HIS A 84 -0.69 0.08 7.35
N ARG A 85 -0.42 0.90 8.36
CA ARG A 85 -0.82 2.31 8.40
C ARG A 85 0.29 3.15 8.99
N ILE A 86 1.35 3.29 8.21
CA ILE A 86 2.65 3.79 8.63
C ILE A 86 2.68 5.31 8.51
N PHE A 87 2.46 6.02 9.62
CA PHE A 87 2.61 7.47 9.67
C PHE A 87 4.07 7.88 9.86
N GLY A 88 4.50 8.87 9.08
CA GLY A 88 5.70 9.68 9.36
C GLY A 88 5.31 11.00 10.01
N TYR A 89 6.07 11.40 11.03
CA TYR A 89 5.75 12.50 11.95
C TYR A 89 6.79 13.63 11.89
N ALA A 90 6.40 14.84 12.29
CA ALA A 90 7.29 16.02 12.33
C ALA A 90 8.29 16.01 13.49
N GLN A 91 8.00 15.21 14.53
CA GLN A 91 8.82 15.01 15.72
C GLN A 91 8.78 13.52 16.11
N PRO A 92 9.71 13.01 16.94
CA PRO A 92 9.66 11.64 17.47
C PRO A 92 8.55 11.51 18.55
N ASN A 93 7.30 11.74 18.14
CA ASN A 93 6.09 11.74 18.96
C ASN A 93 4.88 11.52 18.04
N THR A 94 4.09 10.49 18.30
CA THR A 94 2.89 10.12 17.51
C THR A 94 1.75 11.14 17.57
N ASN A 95 1.82 12.10 18.50
CA ASN A 95 0.88 13.21 18.64
C ASN A 95 1.30 14.49 17.88
N SER A 96 2.45 14.47 17.19
CA SER A 96 2.93 15.62 16.41
C SER A 96 2.30 15.68 15.00
N GLU A 97 2.60 16.75 14.23
CA GLU A 97 2.09 16.90 12.85
C GLU A 97 2.39 15.65 12.02
N LYS A 98 1.35 15.09 11.40
CA LYS A 98 1.47 13.97 10.47
C LYS A 98 1.99 14.49 9.14
N MET A 99 3.17 14.02 8.75
CA MET A 99 3.88 14.52 7.57
C MET A 99 3.58 13.67 6.35
N ILE A 100 3.50 12.35 6.49
CA ILE A 100 3.23 11.41 5.40
C ILE A 100 2.50 10.16 5.95
N LEU A 101 1.77 9.45 5.09
CA LEU A 101 1.17 8.16 5.41
C LEU A 101 1.46 7.15 4.29
N PHE A 102 1.77 5.91 4.68
CA PHE A 102 1.69 4.74 3.81
C PHE A 102 0.59 3.78 4.31
N SER A 103 -0.36 3.43 3.44
CA SER A 103 -1.50 2.55 3.77
C SER A 103 -2.05 1.85 2.54
N VAL A 104 -2.45 0.58 2.68
CA VAL A 104 -3.18 -0.18 1.64
C VAL A 104 -4.59 0.35 1.38
N PHE A 105 -5.18 1.07 2.33
CA PHE A 105 -6.60 1.39 2.28
C PHE A 105 -6.88 2.65 1.43
N THR A 106 -7.63 2.48 0.34
CA THR A 106 -8.02 3.57 -0.57
C THR A 106 -8.70 4.74 0.14
N ASN A 107 -9.53 4.48 1.16
CA ASN A 107 -10.19 5.51 1.96
C ASN A 107 -9.25 6.25 2.93
N GLU A 108 -8.00 5.81 3.07
CA GLU A 108 -6.95 6.47 3.86
C GLU A 108 -5.93 7.21 2.99
N VAL A 109 -5.78 6.80 1.73
CA VAL A 109 -4.86 7.39 0.74
C VAL A 109 -5.56 8.44 -0.12
N GLN A 110 -6.72 8.11 -0.69
CA GLN A 110 -7.41 8.96 -1.66
C GLN A 110 -7.85 10.29 -1.03
N ASN A 111 -7.49 11.40 -1.69
CA ASN A 111 -7.73 12.78 -1.24
C ASN A 111 -7.03 13.17 0.10
N ASN A 112 -6.09 12.37 0.61
CA ASN A 112 -5.31 12.67 1.82
C ASN A 112 -6.18 13.08 3.04
N PRO A 113 -7.07 12.19 3.54
CA PRO A 113 -8.05 12.50 4.59
C PRO A 113 -7.41 12.93 5.91
N PHE A 114 -6.21 12.42 6.22
CA PHE A 114 -5.44 12.79 7.41
C PHE A 114 -4.67 14.10 7.27
N LYS A 115 -4.76 14.77 6.10
CA LYS A 115 -4.11 16.05 5.79
C LYS A 115 -2.60 16.03 6.01
N CYS A 116 -1.97 14.88 5.73
CA CYS A 116 -0.54 14.70 5.83
C CYS A 116 0.19 15.68 4.90
N LYS A 117 1.21 16.40 5.41
CA LYS A 117 1.88 17.51 4.72
C LYS A 117 2.40 17.17 3.31
N TYR A 118 2.93 15.96 3.15
CA TYR A 118 3.47 15.40 1.90
C TYR A 118 2.51 14.41 1.23
N GLY A 119 1.27 14.28 1.70
CA GLY A 119 0.28 13.35 1.16
C GLY A 119 0.25 11.98 1.84
N ALA A 120 -0.51 11.08 1.21
CA ALA A 120 -0.66 9.68 1.59
C ALA A 120 -0.48 8.81 0.34
N TYR A 121 0.07 7.62 0.49
CA TYR A 121 0.49 6.74 -0.62
C TYR A 121 0.26 5.26 -0.28
N TYR A 122 0.16 4.41 -1.31
CA TYR A 122 0.09 2.96 -1.12
C TYR A 122 1.47 2.30 -0.89
N GLU A 123 2.54 2.88 -1.42
CA GLU A 123 3.87 2.26 -1.49
C GLU A 123 4.99 3.32 -1.57
N ILE A 124 6.24 2.91 -1.29
CA ILE A 124 7.44 3.74 -1.44
C ILE A 124 8.14 3.33 -2.74
N ASN A 125 7.65 3.85 -3.85
CA ASN A 125 8.08 3.43 -5.19
C ASN A 125 9.31 4.25 -5.68
N LYS A 126 10.36 3.57 -6.18
CA LYS A 126 11.63 4.19 -6.62
C LYS A 126 11.47 5.30 -7.69
N GLY A 127 10.38 5.27 -8.46
CA GLY A 127 10.08 6.24 -9.51
C GLY A 127 9.16 7.41 -9.09
N ASN A 128 8.77 7.51 -7.82
CA ASN A 128 7.79 8.50 -7.37
C ASN A 128 8.39 9.92 -7.33
N GLN A 129 8.16 10.71 -8.40
CA GLN A 129 8.70 12.07 -8.61
C GLN A 129 8.40 13.10 -7.50
N ASN A 130 7.50 12.78 -6.56
CA ASN A 130 7.03 13.71 -5.53
C ASN A 130 8.00 13.88 -4.34
N PHE A 131 8.70 12.82 -3.94
CA PHE A 131 9.66 12.83 -2.84
C PHE A 131 10.60 11.62 -2.89
N SER A 132 11.70 11.69 -2.15
CA SER A 132 12.51 10.52 -1.77
C SER A 132 12.72 10.47 -0.26
N LEU A 133 12.92 9.28 0.31
CA LEU A 133 13.19 9.05 1.73
C LEU A 133 14.51 8.29 1.90
N LYS A 134 15.39 8.79 2.77
CA LYS A 134 16.65 8.14 3.14
C LYS A 134 16.84 8.08 4.65
N TYR A 135 17.40 6.98 5.14
CA TYR A 135 17.75 6.79 6.55
C TYR A 135 18.80 7.82 7.02
N ASN A 136 18.45 8.57 8.06
CA ASN A 136 19.29 9.59 8.70
C ASN A 136 19.66 9.24 10.15
N GLY A 137 19.07 8.19 10.75
CA GLY A 137 19.47 7.68 12.07
C GLY A 137 18.34 7.12 12.93
N LYS A 138 18.57 7.12 14.24
CA LYS A 138 17.65 6.64 15.30
C LYS A 138 17.54 7.69 16.40
N LYS A 139 16.34 7.90 16.94
CA LYS A 139 16.06 8.84 18.04
C LYS A 139 14.91 8.32 18.90
N ASN A 140 15.22 7.92 20.13
CA ASN A 140 14.29 7.21 21.03
C ASN A 140 13.64 6.01 20.30
N GLU A 141 12.31 5.86 20.33
CA GLU A 141 11.57 4.81 19.62
C GLU A 141 11.22 5.12 18.16
N PHE A 142 11.94 6.07 17.56
CA PHE A 142 11.76 6.47 16.16
C PHE A 142 13.03 6.28 15.32
N ILE A 143 12.82 5.93 14.06
CA ILE A 143 13.79 6.10 12.97
C ILE A 143 13.69 7.54 12.48
N VAL A 144 14.83 8.15 12.16
CA VAL A 144 14.92 9.46 11.50
C VAL A 144 15.17 9.22 10.02
N ALA A 145 14.37 9.84 9.16
CA ALA A 145 14.52 9.80 7.72
C ALA A 145 14.60 11.21 7.15
N GLU A 146 15.55 11.47 6.27
CA GLU A 146 15.55 12.67 5.44
C GLU A 146 14.57 12.46 4.29
N LEU A 147 13.47 13.22 4.28
CA LEU A 147 12.61 13.38 3.12
C LEU A 147 13.11 14.56 2.28
N THR A 148 13.36 14.31 1.00
CA THR A 148 13.64 15.36 0.00
C THR A 148 12.43 15.47 -0.92
N ASP A 149 11.78 16.64 -0.97
CA ASP A 149 10.62 16.88 -1.84
C ASP A 149 11.03 17.15 -3.31
N SER A 150 10.04 17.24 -4.21
CA SER A 150 10.23 17.57 -5.64
C SER A 150 10.83 18.95 -5.92
N LEU A 151 10.97 19.81 -4.90
CA LEU A 151 11.68 21.09 -4.95
C LEU A 151 13.09 20.99 -4.33
N ASN A 152 13.58 19.77 -4.09
CA ASN A 152 14.85 19.43 -3.42
C ASN A 152 14.97 19.96 -1.98
N LYS A 153 13.85 20.25 -1.30
CA LYS A 153 13.86 20.69 0.10
C LYS A 153 13.89 19.47 1.02
N LYS A 154 14.93 19.39 1.84
CA LYS A 154 15.16 18.35 2.85
C LYS A 154 14.41 18.65 4.14
N ARG A 155 13.80 17.65 4.78
CA ARG A 155 13.22 17.69 6.14
C ARG A 155 13.37 16.32 6.82
N ASP A 156 13.64 16.31 8.12
CA ASP A 156 13.55 15.09 8.91
C ASP A 156 12.09 14.69 9.12
N ILE A 157 11.82 13.39 8.93
CA ILE A 157 10.56 12.71 9.21
C ILE A 157 10.85 11.57 10.19
N TYR A 158 9.99 11.40 11.19
CA TYR A 158 10.16 10.41 12.24
C TYR A 158 9.14 9.27 12.07
N PHE A 159 9.60 8.03 12.05
CA PHE A 159 8.75 6.83 11.93
C PHE A 159 8.93 5.92 13.15
N GLU A 160 7.86 5.36 13.70
CA GLU A 160 7.98 4.41 14.84
C GLU A 160 8.80 3.18 14.43
N LYS A 161 9.78 2.75 15.25
CA LYS A 161 10.65 1.59 14.93
C LYS A 161 9.89 0.32 14.53
N LYS A 162 8.71 0.07 15.12
CA LYS A 162 7.91 -1.15 14.87
C LYS A 162 7.52 -1.35 13.41
N TRP A 163 7.46 -0.26 12.62
CA TRP A 163 7.15 -0.27 11.20
C TRP A 163 8.38 -0.39 10.29
N ILE A 164 9.59 -0.44 10.85
CA ILE A 164 10.84 -0.35 10.08
C ILE A 164 11.73 -1.57 10.35
N GLU A 165 12.10 -2.29 9.30
CA GLU A 165 13.15 -3.30 9.31
C GLU A 165 14.41 -2.77 8.65
N ILE A 166 15.55 -3.00 9.32
CA ILE A 166 16.87 -2.57 8.88
C ILE A 166 17.73 -3.81 8.83
N GLU A 167 18.28 -4.11 7.65
CA GLU A 167 19.33 -5.10 7.49
C GLU A 167 20.69 -4.44 7.52
#